data_AF-A0A067Q3Z8-F1
#
_entry.id   AF-A0A067Q3Z8-F1
#
_cell.length_a   1.000
_cell.length_b   1.000
_cell.length_c   1.000
_cell.angle_alpha   90.00
_cell.angle_beta   90.00
_cell.angle_gamma   90.00
#
_symmetry.space_group_name_H-M   'P 1'
#
loop_
_entity.id
_entity.type
_entity.pdbx_description
1 polymer ?
#
loop_
_entity_poly.entity_id
_entity_poly.type
_entity_poly.pdbx_seq_one_letter_code
_entity_poly.pdbx_strand_id
1 'polypeptide(L)'
;QADYLSWCTKNNFTSMLREDVEARKAKADLGKTQGTLDGHLCTKDPQERIIPYSNDSFKSAAIQWLVETDQPISALEHPSFAKMIDIASRAKNGVKI
;
A
#
# COMPACT_ATOMS: atom_id res chain seq x y z
N GLN A 1 29.42 41.13 -7.60
CA GLN A 1 29.35 39.68 -7.30
C GLN A 1 30.74 39.01 -7.30
N ALA A 2 31.69 39.41 -8.14
CA ALA A 2 33.04 38.81 -8.21
C ALA A 2 33.81 38.82 -6.87
N ASP A 3 33.68 39.88 -6.06
CA ASP A 3 34.36 40.00 -4.77
C ASP A 3 33.88 38.97 -3.75
N TYR A 4 32.56 38.69 -3.73
CA TYR A 4 31.97 37.68 -2.86
C TYR A 4 32.43 36.27 -3.25
N LEU A 5 32.43 35.95 -4.54
CA LEU A 5 32.90 34.66 -5.03
C LEU A 5 34.39 34.44 -4.71
N SER A 6 35.21 35.49 -4.85
CA SER A 6 36.63 35.47 -4.50
C SER A 6 36.87 35.30 -3.00
N TRP A 7 36.00 35.89 -2.17
CA TRP A 7 36.02 35.65 -0.73
C TRP A 7 35.62 34.21 -0.39
N CYS A 8 34.58 33.68 -1.03
CA CYS A 8 34.14 32.29 -0.83
C CYS A 8 35.24 31.29 -1.17
N THR A 9 35.94 31.46 -2.29
CA THR A 9 37.07 30.58 -2.67
C THR A 9 38.23 30.70 -1.69
N LYS A 10 38.59 31.93 -1.28
CA LYS A 10 39.67 32.17 -0.32
C LYS A 10 39.40 31.60 1.07
N ASN A 11 38.14 31.55 1.49
CA ASN A 11 37.73 31.08 2.82
C ASN A 11 37.18 29.64 2.81
N ASN A 12 37.36 28.88 1.72
CA ASN A 12 36.82 27.52 1.55
C ASN A 12 35.29 27.44 1.81
N PHE A 13 34.56 28.50 1.46
CA PHE A 13 33.13 28.57 1.63
C PHE A 13 32.40 28.24 0.32
N THR A 14 31.33 27.46 0.40
CA THR A 14 30.51 27.14 -0.77
C THR A 14 29.56 28.31 -1.05
N SER A 15 29.65 28.90 -2.24
CA SER A 15 28.71 29.95 -2.66
C SER A 15 27.27 29.43 -2.64
N MET A 16 26.40 30.19 -1.95
CA MET A 16 24.96 29.96 -1.85
C MET A 16 24.17 30.96 -2.70
N LEU A 17 24.84 31.69 -3.60
CA LEU A 17 24.14 32.51 -4.59
C LEU A 17 23.27 31.61 -5.45
N ARG A 18 22.09 32.14 -5.79
CA ARG A 18 21.06 31.40 -6.54
C ARG A 18 21.62 30.76 -7.81
N GLU A 19 22.42 31.50 -8.57
CA GLU A 19 23.04 31.05 -9.82
C GLU A 19 23.96 29.84 -9.62
N ASP A 20 24.81 29.86 -8.58
CA ASP A 20 25.73 28.76 -8.27
C ASP A 20 24.98 27.52 -7.74
N VAL A 21 23.91 27.73 -6.99
CA VAL A 21 23.03 26.65 -6.50
C VAL A 21 22.29 25.99 -7.66
N GLU A 22 21.74 26.78 -8.58
CA GLU A 22 21.06 26.29 -9.78
C GLU A 22 22.03 25.52 -10.68
N ALA A 23 23.24 26.05 -10.93
CA ALA A 23 24.28 25.37 -11.70
C ALA A 23 24.69 24.02 -11.08
N ARG A 24 24.77 23.95 -9.74
CA ARG A 24 25.09 22.71 -9.03
C ARG A 24 23.97 21.67 -9.13
N LYS A 25 22.72 22.10 -9.00
CA LYS A 25 21.55 21.23 -9.19
C LYS A 25 21.49 20.70 -10.61
N ALA A 26 21.64 21.57 -11.62
CA ALA A 26 21.67 21.16 -13.02
C ALA A 26 22.78 20.13 -13.31
N LYS A 27 24.00 20.35 -12.79
CA LYS A 27 25.10 19.37 -12.90
C LYS A 27 24.79 18.05 -12.19
N ALA A 28 24.14 18.10 -11.03
CA ALA A 28 23.73 16.90 -10.30
C ALA A 28 22.61 16.15 -11.02
N ASP A 29 21.71 16.84 -11.72
CA ASP A 29 20.56 16.23 -12.39
C ASP A 29 20.93 15.60 -13.74
N LEU A 30 21.96 16.12 -14.43
CA LEU A 30 22.52 15.50 -15.65
C LEU A 30 23.02 14.06 -15.44
N GLY A 31 23.37 13.68 -14.20
CA GLY A 31 23.84 12.33 -13.85
C GLY A 31 22.79 11.47 -13.13
N LYS A 32 21.58 11.95 -12.89
CA LYS A 32 20.53 11.22 -12.18
C LYS A 32 19.52 10.64 -13.15
N THR A 33 19.76 9.41 -13.58
CA THR A 33 18.66 8.56 -14.05
C THR A 33 17.99 7.95 -12.82
N GLN A 34 16.71 8.24 -12.59
CA GLN A 34 15.94 7.51 -11.59
C GLN A 34 15.91 6.04 -12.00
N GLY A 35 16.52 5.17 -11.19
CA GLY A 35 16.47 3.72 -11.42
C GLY A 35 15.02 3.23 -11.37
N THR A 36 14.65 2.30 -12.24
CA THR A 36 13.35 1.65 -12.14
C THR A 36 13.36 0.65 -10.99
N LEU A 37 12.20 0.47 -10.34
CA LEU A 37 12.05 -0.46 -9.21
C LEU A 37 12.06 -1.93 -9.65
N ASP A 38 12.16 -2.22 -10.94
CA ASP A 38 11.98 -3.55 -11.53
C ASP A 38 12.92 -4.61 -10.93
N GLY A 39 14.16 -4.24 -10.58
CA GLY A 39 15.11 -5.16 -9.97
C GLY A 39 14.76 -5.63 -8.56
N HIS A 40 13.83 -4.94 -7.87
CA HIS A 40 13.38 -5.27 -6.53
C HIS A 40 11.96 -5.85 -6.48
N LEU A 41 11.25 -5.87 -7.61
CA LEU A 41 9.90 -6.41 -7.70
C LEU A 41 9.97 -7.91 -7.98
N CYS A 42 9.73 -8.72 -6.96
CA CYS A 42 9.43 -10.14 -7.18
C CYS A 42 7.94 -10.28 -7.50
N THR A 43 7.61 -10.86 -8.66
CA THR A 43 6.26 -11.37 -8.93
C THR A 43 5.96 -12.46 -7.90
N LYS A 44 5.21 -12.11 -6.86
CA LYS A 44 4.57 -13.11 -6.01
C LYS A 44 3.45 -13.76 -6.81
N ASP A 45 3.23 -15.06 -6.59
CA ASP A 45 2.02 -15.72 -7.06
C ASP A 45 0.80 -14.86 -6.69
N PRO A 46 -0.24 -14.80 -7.55
CA PRO A 46 -1.46 -14.09 -7.22
C PRO A 46 -1.96 -14.59 -5.87
N GLN A 47 -1.67 -13.84 -4.82
CA GLN A 47 -2.13 -14.17 -3.49
C GLN A 47 -3.65 -14.12 -3.60
N GLU A 48 -4.31 -15.23 -3.27
CA GLU A 48 -5.77 -15.32 -3.27
C GLU A 48 -6.30 -14.07 -2.58
N ARG A 49 -6.87 -13.15 -3.38
CA ARG A 49 -7.23 -11.84 -2.87
C ARG A 49 -8.40 -12.07 -1.95
N ILE A 50 -8.13 -11.99 -0.64
CA ILE A 50 -9.17 -12.04 0.38
C ILE A 50 -10.14 -10.92 0.02
N ILE A 51 -11.35 -11.29 -0.43
CA ILE A 51 -12.39 -10.33 -0.75
C ILE A 51 -12.66 -9.57 0.55
N PRO A 52 -12.49 -8.24 0.58
CA PRO A 52 -12.77 -7.48 1.79
C PRO A 52 -14.20 -7.73 2.25
N TYR A 53 -14.40 -7.82 3.56
CA TYR A 53 -15.73 -7.93 4.11
C TYR A 53 -16.59 -6.73 3.66
N SER A 54 -17.79 -7.02 3.17
CA SER A 54 -18.85 -6.04 2.98
C SER A 54 -20.17 -6.66 3.42
N ASN A 55 -21.07 -5.85 3.98
CA ASN A 55 -22.39 -6.34 4.41
C ASN A 55 -23.18 -6.94 3.22
N ASP A 56 -23.06 -6.37 2.03
CA ASP A 56 -23.81 -6.81 0.84
C ASP A 56 -23.28 -8.14 0.30
N SER A 57 -21.96 -8.32 0.24
CA SER A 57 -21.34 -9.60 -0.14
C SER A 57 -21.66 -10.70 0.87
N PHE A 58 -21.62 -10.38 2.17
CA PHE A 58 -21.99 -11.32 3.23
C PHE A 58 -23.46 -11.74 3.14
N LYS A 59 -24.39 -10.78 3.00
CA LYS A 59 -25.82 -11.07 2.85
C LYS A 59 -26.10 -11.93 1.63
N SER A 60 -25.49 -11.61 0.49
CA SER A 60 -25.69 -12.37 -0.75
C SER A 60 -25.23 -13.82 -0.59
N ALA A 61 -24.04 -14.04 -0.02
CA ALA A 61 -23.52 -15.37 0.27
C ALA A 61 -24.38 -16.13 1.29
N ALA A 62 -24.85 -15.45 2.35
CA ALA A 62 -25.72 -16.05 3.36
C ALA A 62 -27.08 -16.47 2.78
N ILE A 63 -27.69 -15.64 1.92
CA ILE A 63 -28.96 -15.98 1.25
C ILE A 63 -28.75 -17.18 0.32
N GLN A 64 -27.68 -17.18 -0.47
CA GLN A 64 -27.36 -18.31 -1.35
C GLN A 64 -27.21 -19.60 -0.55
N TRP A 65 -26.46 -19.55 0.56
CA TRP A 65 -26.28 -20.69 1.45
C TRP A 65 -27.62 -21.19 2.04
N LEU A 66 -28.51 -20.29 2.48
CA LEU A 66 -29.84 -20.66 2.98
C LEU A 66 -30.66 -21.42 1.92
N VAL A 67 -30.63 -20.95 0.67
CA VAL A 67 -31.37 -21.57 -0.45
C VAL A 67 -30.79 -22.94 -0.82
N GLU A 68 -29.46 -23.05 -0.92
CA GLU A 68 -28.79 -24.30 -1.30
C GLU A 68 -28.94 -25.40 -0.24
N THR A 69 -29.08 -25.02 1.02
CA THR A 69 -29.15 -25.96 2.16
C THR A 69 -30.54 -26.09 2.78
N ASP A 70 -31.55 -25.47 2.15
CA ASP A 70 -32.96 -25.44 2.58
C ASP A 70 -33.12 -25.04 4.06
N GLN A 71 -32.39 -24.01 4.48
CA GLN A 71 -32.39 -23.52 5.86
C GLN A 71 -33.40 -22.38 6.04
N PRO A 72 -34.08 -22.31 7.19
CA PRO A 72 -34.96 -21.19 7.49
C PRO A 72 -34.17 -19.91 7.69
N ILE A 73 -34.81 -18.75 7.46
CA ILE A 73 -34.20 -17.42 7.68
C ILE A 73 -33.70 -17.26 9.13
N SER A 74 -34.37 -17.91 10.09
CA SER A 74 -33.98 -17.91 11.50
C SER A 74 -32.62 -18.59 11.78
N ALA A 75 -32.07 -19.35 10.83
CA ALA A 75 -30.73 -19.93 10.98
C ALA A 75 -29.63 -18.86 11.15
N LEU A 76 -29.82 -17.66 10.57
CA LEU A 76 -28.88 -16.54 10.73
C LEU A 76 -28.92 -15.91 12.13
N GLU A 77 -30.01 -16.11 12.88
CA GLU A 77 -30.17 -15.64 14.26
C GLU A 77 -29.69 -16.68 15.27
N HIS A 78 -29.37 -17.89 14.82
CA HIS A 78 -29.00 -18.99 15.70
C HIS A 78 -27.66 -18.72 16.40
N PRO A 79 -27.55 -18.91 17.74
CA PRO A 79 -26.33 -18.61 18.49
C PRO A 79 -25.07 -19.31 17.96
N SER A 80 -25.21 -20.55 17.45
CA SER A 80 -24.07 -21.28 16.86
C SER A 80 -23.57 -20.63 15.56
N PHE A 81 -24.47 -20.08 14.75
CA PHE A 81 -24.09 -19.36 13.54
C PHE A 81 -23.33 -18.08 13.89
N ALA A 82 -23.86 -17.30 14.84
CA ALA A 82 -23.18 -16.09 15.34
C ALA A 82 -21.78 -16.41 15.91
N LYS A 83 -21.65 -17.52 16.67
CA LYS A 83 -20.36 -17.98 17.20
C LYS A 83 -19.38 -18.37 16.10
N MET A 84 -19.85 -19.01 15.03
CA MET A 84 -19.02 -19.36 13.87
C MET A 84 -18.47 -18.10 13.19
N ILE A 85 -19.31 -17.10 12.97
CA ILE A 85 -18.89 -15.81 12.37
C ILE A 85 -17.92 -15.06 13.27
N ASP A 86 -18.14 -15.03 14.59
CA ASP A 86 -17.22 -14.41 15.55
C ASP A 86 -15.83 -15.06 15.51
N ILE A 87 -15.76 -16.40 15.43
CA ILE A 87 -14.48 -17.11 15.28
C ILE A 87 -13.82 -16.79 13.93
N ALA A 88 -14.59 -16.85 12.83
CA ALA A 88 -14.09 -16.59 11.48
C ALA A 88 -13.56 -15.16 11.30
N SER A 89 -14.25 -14.16 11.86
CA SER A 89 -13.89 -12.73 11.74
C SER A 89 -12.56 -12.38 12.41
N ARG A 90 -12.10 -13.20 13.37
CA ARG A 90 -10.82 -13.03 14.05
C ARG A 90 -9.64 -13.65 13.28
N ALA A 91 -9.90 -14.37 12.19
CA ALA A 91 -8.85 -15.02 11.41
C ALA A 91 -8.03 -13.99 10.62
N LYS A 92 -6.71 -13.94 10.87
CA LYS A 92 -5.79 -12.99 10.21
C LYS A 92 -5.62 -13.22 8.71
N ASN A 93 -5.76 -14.47 8.26
CA ASN A 93 -5.46 -14.89 6.90
C ASN A 93 -6.67 -15.54 6.21
N GLY A 94 -7.89 -15.19 6.63
CA GLY A 94 -9.11 -15.88 6.22
C GLY A 94 -9.27 -17.26 6.88
N VAL A 95 -10.39 -17.92 6.59
CA VAL A 95 -10.72 -19.26 7.10
C VAL A 95 -10.41 -20.30 6.04
N LYS A 96 -9.69 -21.35 6.41
CA LYS A 96 -9.48 -22.54 5.56
C LYS A 96 -10.52 -23.58 5.94
N ILE A 97 -11.37 -23.96 4.99
CA ILE A 97 -12.43 -24.98 5.12
C ILE A 97 -11.95 -26.24 4.41
#